data_AF-A0A136NQY4-F1
#
_entry.id   AF-A0A136NQY4-F1
#
_cell.length_a   1.000
_cell.length_b   1.000
_cell.length_c   1.000
_cell.angle_alpha   90.00
_cell.angle_beta   90.00
_cell.angle_gamma   90.00
#
_symmetry.space_group_name_H-M   'P 1'
#
loop_
_entity.id
_entity.type
_entity.pdbx_description
1 polymer ?
#
loop_
_entity_poly.entity_id
_entity_poly.type
_entity_poly.pdbx_seq_one_letter_code
_entity_poly.pdbx_strand_id
1 'polypeptide(L)'
;MEELKKNILKTLLYYDIFSHPLKSEEIFSFLPKNGIPAEKVKEFLKNSASSGNAPFAEKDGYYYIKPAEENVAKRIEKENYSRRMWKRASLVTHIIKRFPFVRAVMVTGSLSKNSSDHTSDLDFMLITKPGRLWIARTMLMLFKKIFFLNSYKFFCINYFITEDNLEISDKNIFTATEIATIKATYNSALLHRFINENSWIKDYFPNYVLCDPLLHSGGCRIQENHSIVQKIAEFLLPGSIAAILDKKLMNLTRNHWKKRYPRLPEQERNHMFRSTENVSKT
;
A
#
# COMPACT_ATOMS: atom_id res chain seq x y z
N MET A 1 -21.27 -1.91 25.93
CA MET A 1 -21.07 -3.26 25.36
C MET A 1 -21.66 -3.37 23.97
N GLU A 2 -22.93 -3.00 23.77
CA GLU A 2 -23.58 -3.08 22.45
C GLU A 2 -22.87 -2.28 21.34
N GLU A 3 -22.42 -1.06 21.64
CA GLU A 3 -21.68 -0.25 20.68
C GLU A 3 -20.31 -0.84 20.32
N LEU A 4 -19.62 -1.49 21.26
CA LEU A 4 -18.37 -2.20 20.98
C LEU A 4 -18.62 -3.40 20.05
N LYS A 5 -19.64 -4.20 20.35
CA LYS A 5 -20.08 -5.31 19.50
C LYS A 5 -20.35 -4.83 18.07
N LYS A 6 -21.14 -3.77 17.92
CA LYS A 6 -21.47 -3.18 16.61
C LYS A 6 -20.23 -2.76 15.84
N ASN A 7 -19.26 -2.09 16.49
CA ASN A 7 -18.04 -1.65 15.83
C ASN A 7 -17.11 -2.82 15.46
N ILE A 8 -17.00 -3.85 16.30
CA ILE A 8 -16.29 -5.10 15.97
C ILE A 8 -16.92 -5.76 14.74
N LEU A 9 -18.25 -5.85 14.69
CA LEU A 9 -18.94 -6.45 13.54
C LEU A 9 -18.71 -5.66 12.26
N LYS A 10 -18.77 -4.32 12.31
CA LYS A 10 -18.44 -3.49 11.14
C LYS A 10 -17.01 -3.75 10.64
N THR A 11 -16.04 -3.82 11.55
CA THR A 11 -14.65 -4.13 11.20
C THR A 11 -14.57 -5.51 10.55
N LEU A 12 -15.10 -6.56 11.20
CA LEU A 12 -15.05 -7.92 10.66
C LEU A 12 -15.77 -8.04 9.31
N LEU A 13 -16.95 -7.46 9.15
CA LEU A 13 -17.72 -7.48 7.89
C LEU A 13 -16.96 -6.81 6.75
N TYR A 14 -16.26 -5.70 7.02
CA TYR A 14 -15.47 -5.05 5.98
C TYR A 14 -14.33 -5.96 5.46
N TYR A 15 -13.63 -6.66 6.36
CA TYR A 15 -12.57 -7.59 5.97
C TYR A 15 -13.07 -8.93 5.43
N ASP A 16 -14.31 -9.31 5.75
CA ASP A 16 -15.00 -10.48 5.20
C ASP A 16 -15.22 -10.35 3.68
N ILE A 17 -15.42 -9.13 3.16
CA ILE A 17 -15.46 -8.84 1.70
C ILE A 17 -14.21 -9.38 0.99
N PHE A 18 -13.06 -9.40 1.68
CA PHE A 18 -11.79 -9.87 1.16
C PHE A 18 -11.44 -11.30 1.60
N SER A 19 -12.36 -12.00 2.27
CA SER A 19 -12.13 -13.32 2.86
C SER A 19 -10.88 -13.32 3.78
N HIS A 20 -10.76 -12.28 4.59
CA HIS A 20 -9.55 -12.00 5.37
C HIS A 20 -9.86 -11.95 6.89
N PRO A 21 -9.89 -13.11 7.57
CA PRO A 21 -10.00 -13.18 9.02
C PRO A 21 -8.91 -12.35 9.71
N LEU A 22 -9.26 -11.75 10.84
CA LEU A 22 -8.42 -10.80 11.57
C LEU A 22 -7.97 -11.36 12.92
N LYS A 23 -6.76 -11.00 13.33
CA LYS A 23 -6.28 -11.18 14.71
C LYS A 23 -6.91 -10.13 15.63
N SER A 24 -6.96 -10.41 16.93
CA SER A 24 -7.53 -9.47 17.92
C SER A 24 -6.90 -8.08 17.87
N GLU A 25 -5.60 -8.03 17.61
CA GLU A 25 -4.82 -6.81 17.55
C GLU A 25 -5.10 -6.03 16.24
N GLU A 26 -5.31 -6.73 15.11
CA GLU A 26 -5.75 -6.10 13.86
C GLU A 26 -7.16 -5.50 14.03
N ILE A 27 -8.08 -6.22 14.71
CA ILE A 27 -9.42 -5.71 15.01
C ILE A 27 -9.33 -4.45 15.85
N PHE A 28 -8.46 -4.41 16.85
CA PHE A 28 -8.25 -3.22 17.68
C PHE A 28 -7.75 -2.04 16.84
N SER A 29 -6.70 -2.23 16.04
CA SER A 29 -6.10 -1.17 15.22
C SER A 29 -7.09 -0.60 14.18
N PHE A 30 -7.96 -1.44 13.61
CA PHE A 30 -8.99 -1.05 12.64
C PHE A 30 -10.38 -0.80 13.23
N LEU A 31 -10.52 -0.78 14.55
CA LEU A 31 -11.78 -0.50 15.21
C LEU A 31 -12.15 0.98 14.99
N PRO A 32 -13.33 1.33 14.47
CA PRO A 32 -13.75 2.71 14.21
C PRO A 32 -14.17 3.45 15.49
N LYS A 33 -13.51 3.14 16.62
CA LYS A 33 -13.78 3.71 17.93
C LYS A 33 -12.53 3.63 18.81
N ASN A 34 -12.16 4.74 19.43
CA ASN A 34 -11.10 4.81 20.44
C ASN A 34 -11.66 4.86 21.88
N GLY A 35 -10.75 4.89 22.85
CA GLY A 35 -11.07 5.00 24.28
C GLY A 35 -11.40 3.66 24.96
N ILE A 36 -11.30 2.56 24.23
CA ILE A 36 -11.44 1.20 24.78
C ILE A 36 -10.04 0.57 24.76
N PRO A 37 -9.48 0.15 25.91
CA PRO A 37 -8.19 -0.53 25.94
C PRO A 37 -8.19 -1.81 25.10
N ALA A 38 -7.07 -2.10 24.42
CA ALA A 38 -6.91 -3.29 23.59
C ALA A 38 -7.26 -4.60 24.32
N GLU A 39 -6.89 -4.72 25.60
CA GLU A 39 -7.21 -5.88 26.43
C GLU A 39 -8.72 -6.08 26.60
N LYS A 40 -9.50 -5.01 26.77
CA LYS A 40 -10.97 -5.11 26.85
C LYS A 40 -11.60 -5.55 25.53
N VAL A 41 -11.03 -5.13 24.39
CA VAL A 41 -11.47 -5.60 23.07
C VAL A 41 -11.17 -7.09 22.92
N LYS A 42 -9.98 -7.52 23.30
CA LYS A 42 -9.55 -8.93 23.27
C LYS A 42 -10.39 -9.83 24.17
N GLU A 43 -10.68 -9.39 25.39
CA GLU A 43 -11.57 -10.07 26.33
C GLU A 43 -12.98 -10.21 25.75
N PHE A 44 -13.55 -9.11 25.23
CA PHE A 44 -14.88 -9.12 24.62
C PHE A 44 -14.98 -10.10 23.44
N LEU A 45 -13.97 -10.10 22.57
CA LEU A 45 -13.88 -10.99 21.42
C LEU A 45 -13.88 -12.47 21.85
N LYS A 46 -13.03 -12.84 22.80
CA LYS A 46 -12.96 -14.20 23.35
C LYS A 46 -14.29 -14.64 23.95
N ASN A 47 -14.84 -13.85 24.88
CA ASN A 47 -16.09 -14.18 25.57
C ASN A 47 -17.26 -14.32 24.58
N SER A 48 -17.35 -13.42 23.59
CA SER A 48 -18.41 -13.45 22.58
C SER A 48 -18.30 -14.66 21.65
N ALA A 49 -17.08 -14.98 21.19
CA ALA A 49 -16.85 -16.13 20.30
C ALA A 49 -17.18 -17.45 21.00
N SER A 50 -16.80 -17.61 22.27
CA SER A 50 -17.10 -18.82 23.06
C SER A 50 -18.58 -19.01 23.39
N SER A 51 -19.36 -17.92 23.46
CA SER A 51 -20.80 -17.99 23.78
C SER A 51 -21.66 -18.65 22.70
N GLY A 52 -21.13 -18.87 21.49
CA GLY A 52 -21.85 -19.48 20.36
C GLY A 52 -22.88 -18.57 19.67
N ASN A 53 -23.44 -17.58 20.37
CA ASN A 53 -24.52 -16.71 19.89
C ASN A 53 -24.03 -15.50 19.08
N ALA A 54 -22.72 -15.23 19.05
CA ALA A 54 -22.17 -14.17 18.23
C ALA A 54 -22.21 -14.56 16.73
N PRO A 55 -22.42 -13.61 15.81
CA PRO A 55 -22.38 -13.86 14.36
C PRO A 55 -20.94 -14.02 13.83
N PHE A 56 -19.94 -13.95 14.71
CA PHE A 56 -18.54 -14.26 14.42
C PHE A 56 -18.06 -15.41 15.31
N ALA A 57 -16.96 -16.04 14.91
CA ALA A 57 -16.27 -17.08 15.67
C ALA A 57 -14.77 -16.80 15.68
N GLU A 58 -14.04 -17.60 16.46
CA GLU A 58 -12.59 -17.57 16.57
C GLU A 58 -12.04 -18.97 16.26
N LYS A 59 -10.95 -19.02 15.51
CA LYS A 59 -10.17 -20.24 15.28
C LYS A 59 -8.70 -19.87 15.09
N ASP A 60 -7.79 -20.57 15.78
CA ASP A 60 -6.34 -20.40 15.68
C ASP A 60 -5.83 -18.96 15.87
N GLY A 61 -6.54 -18.16 16.67
CA GLY A 61 -6.28 -16.74 16.93
C GLY A 61 -6.89 -15.79 15.90
N TYR A 62 -7.64 -16.29 14.92
CA TYR A 62 -8.30 -15.52 13.87
C TYR A 62 -9.80 -15.45 14.08
N TYR A 63 -10.35 -14.24 14.02
CA TYR A 63 -11.77 -13.98 14.09
C TYR A 63 -12.34 -13.76 12.69
N TYR A 64 -13.51 -14.34 12.44
CA TYR A 64 -14.19 -14.32 11.15
C TYR A 64 -15.70 -14.30 11.31
N ILE A 65 -16.42 -13.82 10.30
CA ILE A 65 -17.88 -13.87 10.25
C ILE A 65 -18.32 -15.29 9.89
N LYS A 66 -19.27 -15.86 10.65
CA LYS A 66 -19.79 -17.20 10.38
C LYS A 66 -20.55 -17.23 9.04
N PRO A 67 -20.52 -18.35 8.29
CA PRO A 67 -19.89 -19.63 8.62
C PRO A 67 -18.46 -19.82 8.04
N ALA A 68 -17.76 -18.73 7.70
CA ALA A 68 -16.57 -18.75 6.83
C ALA A 68 -15.25 -19.25 7.49
N GLU A 69 -15.32 -20.36 8.22
CA GLU A 69 -14.17 -20.95 8.93
C GLU A 69 -13.03 -21.34 7.98
N GLU A 70 -13.35 -21.74 6.74
CA GLU A 70 -12.37 -22.11 5.72
C GLU A 70 -11.43 -20.96 5.35
N ASN A 71 -11.84 -19.71 5.58
CA ASN A 71 -11.00 -18.55 5.32
C ASN A 71 -9.84 -18.43 6.31
N VAL A 72 -9.91 -19.07 7.49
CA VAL A 72 -8.80 -19.11 8.45
C VAL A 72 -7.62 -19.90 7.89
N ALA A 73 -7.88 -21.07 7.29
CA ALA A 73 -6.84 -21.87 6.64
C ALA A 73 -6.19 -21.11 5.48
N LYS A 74 -7.00 -20.46 4.64
CA LYS A 74 -6.51 -19.61 3.53
C LYS A 74 -5.68 -18.43 4.04
N ARG A 75 -6.07 -17.80 5.15
CA ARG A 75 -5.30 -16.70 5.77
C ARG A 75 -3.93 -17.18 6.21
N ILE A 76 -3.82 -18.32 6.87
CA ILE A 76 -2.55 -18.90 7.31
C ILE A 76 -1.65 -19.22 6.10
N GLU A 77 -2.20 -19.81 5.04
CA GLU A 77 -1.47 -20.09 3.80
C GLU A 77 -0.93 -18.80 3.16
N LYS A 78 -1.77 -17.77 3.06
CA LYS A 78 -1.40 -16.45 2.52
C LYS A 78 -0.32 -15.77 3.36
N GLU A 79 -0.38 -15.85 4.69
CA GLU A 79 0.68 -15.33 5.55
C GLU A 79 2.01 -16.07 5.32
N ASN A 80 1.98 -17.40 5.25
CA ASN A 80 3.15 -18.23 4.94
C ASN A 80 3.76 -17.87 3.57
N TYR A 81 2.92 -17.68 2.55
CA TYR A 81 3.38 -17.28 1.22
C TYR A 81 3.97 -15.86 1.23
N SER A 82 3.31 -14.92 1.90
CA SER A 82 3.74 -13.52 2.03
C SER A 82 5.13 -13.41 2.65
N ARG A 83 5.48 -14.23 3.66
CA ARG A 83 6.84 -14.26 4.23
C ARG A 83 7.93 -14.51 3.17
N ARG A 84 7.65 -15.36 2.18
CA ARG A 84 8.58 -15.60 1.05
C ARG A 84 8.59 -14.43 0.07
N MET A 85 7.43 -13.83 -0.18
CA MET A 85 7.29 -12.69 -1.10
C MET A 85 7.97 -11.42 -0.58
N TRP A 86 8.03 -11.21 0.74
CA TRP A 86 8.82 -10.12 1.33
C TRP A 86 10.30 -10.17 0.94
N LYS A 87 10.89 -11.37 0.84
CA LYS A 87 12.28 -11.52 0.36
C LYS A 87 12.40 -11.06 -1.09
N ARG A 88 11.43 -11.40 -1.95
CA ARG A 88 11.40 -10.95 -3.35
C ARG A 88 11.17 -9.44 -3.47
N ALA A 89 10.25 -8.88 -2.69
CA ALA A 89 9.99 -7.45 -2.65
C ALA A 89 11.25 -6.67 -2.23
N SER A 90 12.03 -7.19 -1.29
CA SER A 90 13.32 -6.63 -0.91
C SER A 90 14.33 -6.64 -2.06
N LEU A 91 14.47 -7.75 -2.80
CA LEU A 91 15.34 -7.83 -3.98
C LEU A 91 14.93 -6.84 -5.07
N VAL A 92 13.64 -6.76 -5.37
CA VAL A 92 13.10 -5.83 -6.37
C VAL A 92 13.31 -4.37 -5.91
N THR A 93 13.14 -4.08 -4.63
CA THR A 93 13.41 -2.75 -4.07
C THR A 93 14.86 -2.33 -4.29
N HIS A 94 15.82 -3.24 -4.17
CA HIS A 94 17.24 -2.95 -4.45
C HIS A 94 17.52 -2.53 -5.89
N ILE A 95 16.67 -2.96 -6.83
CA ILE A 95 16.70 -2.54 -8.23
C ILE A 95 16.04 -1.16 -8.36
N ILE A 96 14.80 -1.03 -7.89
CA ILE A 96 14.01 0.20 -8.03
C ILE A 96 14.73 1.41 -7.40
N LYS A 97 15.31 1.24 -6.20
CA LYS A 97 15.96 2.35 -5.48
C LYS A 97 17.19 2.94 -6.18
N ARG A 98 17.75 2.26 -7.19
CA ARG A 98 18.91 2.73 -7.95
C ARG A 98 18.53 3.66 -9.10
N PHE A 99 17.25 3.72 -9.46
CA PHE A 99 16.79 4.62 -10.50
C PHE A 99 16.88 6.08 -10.02
N PRO A 100 17.29 7.01 -10.90
CA PRO A 100 17.37 8.42 -10.56
C PRO A 100 16.01 8.94 -10.11
N PHE A 101 16.04 9.88 -9.17
CA PHE A 101 14.88 10.58 -8.62
C PHE A 101 13.93 9.75 -7.76
N VAL A 102 14.14 8.44 -7.59
CA VAL A 102 13.41 7.64 -6.59
C VAL A 102 13.87 8.03 -5.19
N ARG A 103 12.92 8.32 -4.29
CA ARG A 103 13.16 8.76 -2.91
C ARG A 103 12.67 7.77 -1.87
N ALA A 104 11.60 7.03 -2.15
CA ALA A 104 11.14 5.92 -1.34
C ALA A 104 10.50 4.83 -2.21
N VAL A 105 10.53 3.60 -1.70
CA VAL A 105 9.79 2.46 -2.24
C VAL A 105 8.90 1.92 -1.13
N MET A 106 7.60 1.85 -1.41
CA MET A 106 6.60 1.32 -0.50
C MET A 106 5.90 0.13 -1.14
N VAL A 107 5.61 -0.89 -0.35
CA VAL A 107 4.82 -2.05 -0.73
C VAL A 107 3.37 -1.82 -0.32
N THR A 108 2.46 -2.01 -1.27
CA THR A 108 1.00 -1.84 -1.13
C THR A 108 0.28 -3.17 -1.41
N GLY A 109 -1.05 -3.16 -1.56
CA GLY A 109 -1.79 -4.32 -2.07
C GLY A 109 -1.79 -5.51 -1.11
N SER A 110 -1.85 -6.74 -1.64
CA SER A 110 -2.00 -7.94 -0.82
C SER A 110 -0.79 -8.23 0.07
N LEU A 111 0.43 -7.94 -0.43
CA LEU A 111 1.66 -8.23 0.32
C LEU A 111 1.78 -7.36 1.57
N SER A 112 1.42 -6.09 1.48
CA SER A 112 1.45 -5.15 2.60
C SER A 112 0.64 -5.68 3.82
N LYS A 113 -0.46 -6.38 3.54
CA LYS A 113 -1.38 -7.02 4.51
C LYS A 113 -1.03 -8.46 4.85
N ASN A 114 0.13 -8.96 4.42
CA ASN A 114 0.53 -10.36 4.54
C ASN A 114 -0.52 -11.35 3.98
N SER A 115 -1.20 -10.95 2.90
CA SER A 115 -2.34 -11.67 2.32
C SER A 115 -2.08 -12.14 0.88
N SER A 116 -0.82 -12.23 0.45
CA SER A 116 -0.46 -12.68 -0.90
C SER A 116 -0.57 -14.18 -1.08
N ASP A 117 -0.88 -14.59 -2.30
CA ASP A 117 -0.92 -15.98 -2.78
C ASP A 117 -0.18 -16.11 -4.13
N HIS A 118 -0.28 -17.27 -4.77
CA HIS A 118 0.44 -17.59 -6.01
C HIS A 118 0.01 -16.76 -7.23
N THR A 119 -1.17 -16.14 -7.19
CA THR A 119 -1.70 -15.24 -8.23
C THR A 119 -1.42 -13.76 -7.92
N SER A 120 -1.08 -13.43 -6.68
CA SER A 120 -0.78 -12.06 -6.27
C SER A 120 0.46 -11.46 -6.94
N ASP A 121 0.33 -10.19 -7.31
CA ASP A 121 1.42 -9.36 -7.82
C ASP A 121 2.24 -8.72 -6.67
N LEU A 122 3.44 -8.24 -6.98
CA LEU A 122 4.21 -7.34 -6.11
C LEU A 122 3.92 -5.89 -6.47
N ASP A 123 3.02 -5.27 -5.71
CA ASP A 123 2.61 -3.88 -5.88
C ASP A 123 3.50 -2.91 -5.11
N PHE A 124 4.00 -1.90 -5.83
CA PHE A 124 4.84 -0.84 -5.30
C PHE A 124 4.25 0.54 -5.55
N MET A 125 4.26 1.36 -4.50
CA MET A 125 4.09 2.81 -4.58
C MET A 125 5.46 3.48 -4.43
N LEU A 126 5.75 4.45 -5.29
CA LEU A 126 7.01 5.18 -5.29
C LEU A 126 6.82 6.65 -4.95
N ILE A 127 7.70 7.16 -4.08
CA ILE A 127 7.86 8.60 -3.89
C ILE A 127 9.09 9.06 -4.67
N THR A 128 8.93 10.16 -5.40
CA THR A 128 9.95 10.72 -6.30
C THR A 128 10.29 12.16 -5.95
N LYS A 129 11.42 12.66 -6.46
CA LYS A 129 11.77 14.07 -6.40
C LYS A 129 10.75 14.92 -7.21
N PRO A 130 10.34 16.12 -6.74
CA PRO A 130 9.47 17.02 -7.47
C PRO A 130 10.03 17.39 -8.85
N GLY A 131 9.14 17.47 -9.85
CA GLY A 131 9.49 17.76 -11.24
C GLY A 131 10.35 16.69 -11.93
N ARG A 132 10.38 15.46 -11.39
CA ARG A 132 11.17 14.32 -11.92
C ARG A 132 10.40 13.00 -11.97
N LEU A 133 9.11 13.04 -11.64
CA LEU A 133 8.26 11.86 -11.51
C LEU A 133 8.18 11.09 -12.84
N TRP A 134 7.98 11.81 -13.94
CA TRP A 134 7.78 11.21 -15.26
C TRP A 134 9.05 10.64 -15.84
N ILE A 135 10.21 11.24 -15.56
CA ILE A 135 11.50 10.65 -15.91
C ILE A 135 11.68 9.32 -15.18
N ALA A 136 11.53 9.31 -13.85
CA ALA A 136 11.66 8.09 -13.04
C ALA A 136 10.67 7.02 -13.51
N ARG A 137 9.40 7.38 -13.68
CA ARG A 137 8.34 6.50 -14.19
C ARG A 137 8.70 5.92 -15.55
N THR A 138 9.08 6.74 -16.52
CA THR A 138 9.40 6.26 -17.87
C THR A 138 10.57 5.29 -17.84
N MET A 139 11.64 5.59 -17.10
CA MET A 139 12.78 4.68 -16.95
C MET A 139 12.38 3.33 -16.35
N LEU A 140 11.59 3.34 -15.27
CA LEU A 140 11.11 2.12 -14.61
C LEU A 140 10.16 1.32 -15.51
N MET A 141 9.27 1.98 -16.25
CA MET A 141 8.36 1.31 -17.19
C MET A 141 9.11 0.71 -18.38
N LEU A 142 10.15 1.37 -18.90
CA LEU A 142 11.02 0.84 -19.95
C LEU A 142 11.83 -0.35 -19.43
N PHE A 143 12.40 -0.24 -18.24
CA PHE A 143 13.11 -1.33 -17.57
C PHE A 143 12.21 -2.56 -17.39
N LYS A 144 10.97 -2.37 -16.92
CA LYS A 144 9.99 -3.46 -16.82
C LYS A 144 9.74 -4.14 -18.17
N LYS A 145 9.58 -3.36 -19.25
CA LYS A 145 9.35 -3.92 -20.59
C LYS A 145 10.54 -4.74 -21.09
N ILE A 146 11.77 -4.27 -20.85
CA ILE A 146 12.99 -4.90 -21.34
C ILE A 146 13.35 -6.16 -20.53
N PHE A 147 13.35 -6.05 -19.19
CA PHE A 147 13.89 -7.10 -18.32
C PHE A 147 12.83 -8.04 -17.74
N PHE A 148 11.57 -7.61 -17.66
CA PHE A 148 10.46 -8.41 -17.14
C PHE A 148 9.46 -8.80 -18.21
N LEU A 149 9.76 -8.56 -19.50
CA LEU A 149 8.86 -8.81 -20.63
C LEU A 149 7.45 -8.23 -20.39
N ASN A 150 7.39 -7.07 -19.71
CA ASN A 150 6.17 -6.40 -19.30
C ASN A 150 5.27 -7.18 -18.31
N SER A 151 5.79 -8.21 -17.64
CA SER A 151 5.10 -8.94 -16.56
C SER A 151 4.86 -8.05 -15.33
N TYR A 152 3.66 -8.16 -14.74
CA TYR A 152 3.28 -7.44 -13.52
C TYR A 152 3.63 -8.22 -12.24
N LYS A 153 3.87 -9.54 -12.37
CA LYS A 153 3.98 -10.46 -11.22
C LYS A 153 4.96 -10.04 -10.12
N PHE A 154 6.11 -9.49 -10.51
CA PHE A 154 7.16 -9.12 -9.55
C PHE A 154 7.58 -7.65 -9.63
N PHE A 155 6.98 -6.87 -10.53
CA PHE A 155 7.37 -5.47 -10.80
C PHE A 155 6.14 -4.64 -11.20
N CYS A 156 5.11 -4.65 -10.35
CA CYS A 156 3.94 -3.81 -10.53
C CYS A 156 4.18 -2.50 -9.78
N ILE A 157 4.30 -1.38 -10.50
CA ILE A 157 4.34 -0.06 -9.87
C ILE A 157 3.03 0.62 -10.23
N ASN A 158 2.13 0.72 -9.26
CA ASN A 158 0.75 1.16 -9.44
C ASN A 158 0.56 2.66 -9.17
N TYR A 159 1.44 3.26 -8.36
CA TYR A 159 1.31 4.63 -7.90
C TYR A 159 2.66 5.35 -7.78
N PHE A 160 2.73 6.54 -8.36
CA PHE A 160 3.83 7.48 -8.19
C PHE A 160 3.32 8.77 -7.59
N ILE A 161 4.07 9.32 -6.64
CA ILE A 161 3.82 10.62 -6.04
C ILE A 161 5.12 11.38 -5.80
N THR A 162 5.08 12.70 -5.69
CA THR A 162 6.26 13.53 -5.37
C THR A 162 6.37 13.83 -3.88
N GLU A 163 7.58 14.09 -3.40
CA GLU A 163 7.87 14.31 -1.96
C GLU A 163 7.23 15.58 -1.36
N ASP A 164 6.74 16.49 -2.21
CA ASP A 164 6.04 17.74 -1.89
C ASP A 164 4.52 17.63 -2.01
N ASN A 165 3.99 16.45 -2.39
CA ASN A 165 2.56 16.22 -2.57
C ASN A 165 2.16 14.86 -1.98
N LEU A 166 2.48 14.56 -0.72
CA LEU A 166 2.34 13.22 -0.15
C LEU A 166 0.89 12.81 0.21
N GLU A 167 -0.02 13.76 0.37
CA GLU A 167 -1.41 13.47 0.72
C GLU A 167 -2.15 12.75 -0.41
N ILE A 168 -2.84 11.67 -0.08
CA ILE A 168 -3.72 10.94 -0.98
C ILE A 168 -5.10 11.57 -0.96
N SER A 169 -5.58 11.99 -2.13
CA SER A 169 -6.85 12.71 -2.27
C SER A 169 -8.10 11.84 -2.09
N ASP A 170 -8.01 10.52 -2.31
CA ASP A 170 -9.16 9.61 -2.15
C ASP A 170 -9.36 9.26 -0.68
N LYS A 171 -10.26 9.97 0.01
CA LYS A 171 -10.53 9.75 1.44
C LYS A 171 -11.71 8.82 1.67
N ASN A 172 -11.48 7.52 1.62
CA ASN A 172 -12.47 6.48 1.91
C ASN A 172 -11.82 5.35 2.74
N ILE A 173 -12.64 4.45 3.30
CA ILE A 173 -12.16 3.35 4.14
C ILE A 173 -11.18 2.43 3.42
N PHE A 174 -11.38 2.18 2.12
CA PHE A 174 -10.47 1.35 1.32
C PHE A 174 -9.09 1.98 1.20
N THR A 175 -9.02 3.25 0.82
CA THR A 175 -7.76 3.98 0.75
C THR A 175 -7.12 4.16 2.13
N ALA A 176 -7.92 4.36 3.18
CA ALA A 176 -7.42 4.38 4.55
C ALA A 176 -6.77 3.03 4.92
N THR A 177 -7.37 1.90 4.53
CA THR A 177 -6.79 0.56 4.77
C THR A 177 -5.49 0.40 4.00
N GLU A 178 -5.41 0.81 2.73
CA GLU A 178 -4.16 0.77 1.95
C GLU A 178 -3.05 1.58 2.63
N ILE A 179 -3.36 2.79 3.12
CA ILE A 179 -2.39 3.65 3.79
C ILE A 179 -1.99 3.08 5.16
N ALA A 180 -2.94 2.59 5.96
CA ALA A 180 -2.69 2.03 7.28
C ALA A 180 -1.87 0.73 7.23
N THR A 181 -1.89 0.01 6.10
CA THR A 181 -1.18 -1.27 5.93
C THR A 181 0.09 -1.13 5.09
N ILE A 182 0.37 0.06 4.53
CA ILE A 182 1.52 0.31 3.67
C ILE A 182 2.84 0.10 4.41
N LYS A 183 3.84 -0.46 3.73
CA LYS A 183 5.15 -0.75 4.32
C LYS A 183 6.26 -0.20 3.46
N ALA A 184 7.18 0.57 4.07
CA ALA A 184 8.38 1.02 3.36
C ALA A 184 9.40 -0.12 3.27
N THR A 185 9.90 -0.34 2.07
CA THR A 185 11.10 -1.13 1.84
C THR A 185 12.31 -0.26 1.54
N TYR A 186 12.16 1.04 1.25
CA TYR A 186 13.26 2.00 1.12
C TYR A 186 12.83 3.37 1.65
N ASN A 187 13.67 3.98 2.50
CA ASN A 187 13.45 5.28 3.14
C ASN A 187 12.21 5.32 4.07
N SER A 188 12.31 4.69 5.24
CA SER A 188 11.24 4.67 6.25
C SER A 188 10.95 6.04 6.86
N ALA A 189 11.93 6.95 6.90
CA ALA A 189 11.69 8.32 7.34
C ALA A 189 10.65 9.03 6.45
N LEU A 190 10.68 8.79 5.14
CA LEU A 190 9.68 9.34 4.21
C LEU A 190 8.31 8.67 4.34
N LEU A 191 8.25 7.42 4.79
CA LEU A 191 6.98 6.79 5.21
C LEU A 191 6.36 7.52 6.39
N HIS A 192 7.15 7.90 7.41
CA HIS A 192 6.62 8.63 8.56
C HIS A 192 6.00 9.96 8.13
N ARG A 193 6.69 10.70 7.24
CA ARG A 193 6.14 11.92 6.62
C ARG A 193 4.86 11.62 5.84
N PHE A 194 4.86 10.59 5.00
CA PHE A 194 3.69 10.19 4.23
C PHE A 194 2.48 9.88 5.12
N ILE A 195 2.65 9.13 6.21
CA ILE A 195 1.57 8.82 7.15
C ILE A 195 1.09 10.07 7.89
N ASN A 196 1.99 11.00 8.23
CA ASN A 196 1.62 12.26 8.87
C ASN A 196 0.73 13.14 7.97
N GLU A 197 1.09 13.28 6.69
CA GLU A 197 0.30 13.99 5.68
C GLU A 197 -1.04 13.31 5.39
N ASN A 198 -1.14 12.00 5.68
CA ASN A 198 -2.37 11.22 5.58
C ASN A 198 -2.99 10.94 6.95
N SER A 199 -2.84 11.84 7.92
CA SER A 199 -3.40 11.69 9.27
C SER A 199 -4.92 11.52 9.33
N TRP A 200 -5.63 11.93 8.26
CA TRP A 200 -7.07 11.70 8.07
C TRP A 200 -7.48 10.23 8.15
N ILE A 201 -6.57 9.26 7.97
CA ILE A 201 -6.91 7.84 8.18
C ILE A 201 -7.40 7.55 9.61
N LYS A 202 -7.03 8.39 10.59
CA LYS A 202 -7.49 8.27 11.98
C LYS A 202 -8.98 8.56 12.14
N ASP A 203 -9.61 9.22 11.18
CA ASP A 203 -11.07 9.39 11.14
C ASP A 203 -11.77 8.02 10.92
N TYR A 204 -11.09 7.08 10.26
CA TYR A 204 -11.54 5.71 10.06
C TYR A 204 -11.00 4.75 11.11
N PHE A 205 -9.72 4.89 11.48
CA PHE A 205 -8.98 4.00 12.36
C PHE A 205 -8.34 4.78 13.52
N PRO A 206 -9.14 5.23 14.51
CA PRO A 206 -8.65 6.11 15.56
C PRO A 206 -7.67 5.44 16.54
N ASN A 207 -7.57 4.10 16.53
CA ASN A 207 -6.55 3.36 17.29
C ASN A 207 -5.27 3.07 16.49
N TYR A 208 -5.19 3.50 15.22
CA TYR A 208 -4.00 3.29 14.41
C TYR A 208 -2.78 3.99 15.01
N VAL A 209 -1.70 3.24 15.13
CA VAL A 209 -0.40 3.73 15.58
C VAL A 209 0.63 3.53 14.46
N LEU A 210 1.32 4.61 14.11
CA LEU A 210 2.46 4.55 13.20
C LEU A 210 3.53 3.63 13.79
N CYS A 211 4.13 2.76 12.96
CA CYS A 211 5.11 1.77 13.38
C CYS A 211 4.58 0.73 14.38
N ASP A 212 3.26 0.49 14.40
CA ASP A 212 2.69 -0.69 15.05
C ASP A 212 3.45 -1.93 14.55
N PRO A 213 4.15 -2.69 15.42
CA PRO A 213 4.91 -3.86 15.03
C PRO A 213 4.05 -4.91 14.33
N LEU A 214 2.74 -4.94 14.55
CA LEU A 214 1.85 -5.93 13.93
C LEU A 214 1.48 -5.54 12.50
N LEU A 215 1.24 -4.24 12.27
CA LEU A 215 0.90 -3.72 10.94
C LEU A 215 2.13 -3.43 10.08
N HIS A 216 3.27 -3.08 10.68
CA HIS A 216 4.46 -2.61 9.97
C HIS A 216 5.69 -3.51 10.16
N SER A 217 5.58 -4.68 10.82
CA SER A 217 6.64 -5.68 10.76
C SER A 217 6.84 -6.17 9.33
N GLY A 218 8.09 -6.15 8.87
CA GLY A 218 8.47 -6.74 7.58
C GLY A 218 8.97 -5.77 6.52
N GLY A 219 8.99 -4.46 6.76
CA GLY A 219 9.77 -3.54 5.94
C GLY A 219 11.26 -3.82 6.15
N CYS A 220 11.96 -4.35 5.14
CA CYS A 220 13.43 -4.43 5.21
C CYS A 220 13.97 -3.03 5.54
N ARG A 221 14.82 -2.93 6.57
CA ARG A 221 15.71 -1.78 6.75
C ARG A 221 16.61 -1.68 5.52
N ILE A 222 16.16 -1.03 4.47
CA ILE A 222 17.02 -0.74 3.32
C ILE A 222 17.48 0.70 3.48
N GLN A 223 18.79 0.79 3.71
CA GLN A 223 19.64 1.97 3.84
C GLN A 223 19.09 3.23 3.17
N GLU A 224 19.24 4.35 3.87
CA GLU A 224 18.95 5.71 3.41
C GLU A 224 19.94 6.22 2.35
N ASN A 225 21.05 5.51 2.15
CA ASN A 225 22.13 5.97 1.27
C ASN A 225 21.73 5.87 -0.20
N HIS A 226 21.74 7.03 -0.88
CA HIS A 226 21.60 7.11 -2.33
C HIS A 226 22.73 6.34 -3.03
N SER A 227 22.39 5.58 -4.07
CA SER A 227 23.38 4.88 -4.89
C SER A 227 24.30 5.89 -5.61
N ILE A 228 25.58 5.57 -5.79
CA ILE A 228 26.51 6.39 -6.59
C ILE A 228 25.97 6.56 -8.02
N VAL A 229 25.37 5.50 -8.59
CA VAL A 229 24.73 5.53 -9.91
C VAL A 229 23.61 6.57 -9.96
N GLN A 230 22.81 6.63 -8.89
CA GLN A 230 21.74 7.61 -8.75
C GLN A 230 22.32 9.03 -8.74
N LYS A 231 23.38 9.30 -7.97
CA LYS A 231 24.01 10.62 -7.90
C LYS A 231 24.55 11.08 -9.27
N ILE A 232 25.21 10.18 -10.01
CA ILE A 232 25.75 10.48 -11.34
C ILE A 232 24.61 10.77 -12.33
N ALA A 233 23.59 9.91 -12.38
CA ALA A 233 22.46 10.09 -13.28
C ALA A 233 21.66 11.37 -12.99
N GLU A 234 21.49 11.73 -11.71
CA GLU A 234 20.84 12.98 -11.30
C GLU A 234 21.70 14.21 -11.64
N PHE A 235 23.03 14.09 -11.59
CA PHE A 235 23.95 15.17 -11.99
C PHE A 235 23.89 15.46 -13.50
N LEU A 236 23.79 14.42 -14.33
CA LEU A 236 23.69 14.56 -15.80
C LEU A 236 22.35 15.16 -16.27
N LEU A 237 21.36 15.27 -15.37
CA LEU A 237 20.02 15.79 -15.64
C LEU A 237 19.73 17.05 -14.81
N PRO A 238 20.37 18.19 -15.15
CA PRO A 238 20.27 19.42 -14.37
C PRO A 238 18.84 19.99 -14.33
N GLY A 239 18.61 20.85 -13.33
CA GLY A 239 17.35 21.46 -12.91
C GLY A 239 16.31 21.71 -14.01
N SER A 240 16.63 22.62 -14.93
CA SER A 240 15.71 23.11 -15.96
C SER A 240 15.46 22.09 -17.08
N ILE A 241 16.52 21.47 -17.61
CA ILE A 241 16.43 20.50 -18.71
C ILE A 241 15.57 19.31 -18.30
N ALA A 242 15.82 18.76 -17.12
CA ALA A 242 15.06 17.63 -16.65
C ALA A 242 13.60 18.00 -16.32
N ALA A 243 13.30 19.24 -15.91
CA ALA A 243 11.90 19.66 -15.71
C ALA A 243 11.14 19.73 -17.06
N ILE A 244 11.79 20.24 -18.11
CA ILE A 244 11.21 20.27 -19.46
C ILE A 244 10.97 18.84 -19.99
N LEU A 245 11.97 17.96 -19.82
CA LEU A 245 11.86 16.57 -20.21
C LEU A 245 10.74 15.85 -19.45
N ASP A 246 10.64 16.06 -18.13
CA ASP A 246 9.60 15.48 -17.28
C ASP A 246 8.20 15.85 -17.78
N LYS A 247 7.96 17.13 -18.05
CA LYS A 247 6.69 17.63 -18.62
C LYS A 247 6.40 17.05 -20.00
N LYS A 248 7.42 16.89 -20.84
CA LYS A 248 7.26 16.25 -22.16
C LYS A 248 6.85 14.79 -22.02
N LEU A 249 7.50 14.02 -21.13
CA LEU A 249 7.18 12.62 -20.86
C LEU A 249 5.77 12.44 -20.27
N MET A 250 5.34 13.36 -19.40
CA MET A 250 3.95 13.43 -18.92
C MET A 250 2.97 13.55 -20.08
N ASN A 251 3.17 14.54 -20.95
CA ASN A 251 2.26 14.80 -22.07
C ASN A 251 2.23 13.64 -23.06
N LEU A 252 3.38 13.01 -23.33
CA LEU A 252 3.44 11.78 -24.13
C LEU A 252 2.62 10.65 -23.51
N THR A 253 2.68 10.47 -22.19
CA THR A 253 1.90 9.45 -21.49
C THR A 253 0.40 9.78 -21.49
N ARG A 254 0.02 11.04 -21.26
CA ARG A 254 -1.38 11.49 -21.41
C ARG A 254 -1.94 11.17 -22.80
N ASN A 255 -1.16 11.48 -23.84
CA ASN A 255 -1.54 11.20 -25.22
C ASN A 255 -1.63 9.69 -25.50
N HIS A 256 -0.74 8.88 -24.92
CA HIS A 256 -0.84 7.42 -24.99
C HIS A 256 -2.18 6.93 -24.40
N TRP A 257 -2.59 7.42 -23.22
CA TRP A 257 -3.86 7.05 -22.61
C TRP A 257 -5.07 7.52 -23.42
N LYS A 258 -5.04 8.72 -23.98
CA LYS A 258 -6.09 9.22 -24.88
C LYS A 258 -6.26 8.30 -26.10
N LYS A 259 -5.16 7.85 -26.71
CA LYS A 259 -5.17 6.93 -27.86
C LYS A 259 -5.61 5.51 -27.49
N ARG A 260 -5.19 5.00 -26.33
CA ARG A 260 -5.50 3.64 -25.87
C ARG A 260 -6.95 3.50 -25.38
N TYR A 261 -7.50 4.55 -24.79
CA TYR A 261 -8.86 4.58 -24.26
C TYR A 261 -9.67 5.72 -24.89
N PRO A 262 -9.96 5.65 -26.20
CA PRO A 262 -10.63 6.74 -26.91
C PRO A 262 -12.07 6.95 -26.43
N ARG A 263 -12.72 5.88 -25.96
CA ARG A 263 -14.13 5.88 -25.50
C ARG A 263 -14.32 6.36 -24.06
N LEU A 264 -13.28 6.41 -23.23
CA LEU A 264 -13.43 6.96 -21.88
C LEU A 264 -13.47 8.50 -21.93
N PRO A 265 -14.41 9.16 -21.24
CA PRO A 265 -14.40 10.61 -21.05
C PRO A 265 -13.08 11.12 -20.46
N GLU A 266 -12.72 12.37 -20.78
CA GLU A 266 -11.46 12.94 -20.30
C GLU A 266 -11.38 13.04 -18.77
N GLN A 267 -12.49 13.41 -18.12
CA GLN A 267 -12.57 13.48 -16.66
C GLN A 267 -12.31 12.11 -16.01
N GLU A 268 -12.92 11.04 -16.53
CA GLU A 268 -12.72 9.68 -16.04
C GLU A 268 -11.28 9.20 -16.26
N ARG A 269 -10.69 9.44 -17.44
CA ARG A 269 -9.26 9.13 -17.69
C ARG A 269 -8.34 9.88 -16.74
N ASN A 270 -8.61 11.16 -16.49
CA ASN A 270 -7.83 11.98 -15.57
C ASN A 270 -7.96 11.47 -14.13
N HIS A 271 -9.15 11.05 -13.71
CA HIS A 271 -9.37 10.45 -12.40
C HIS A 271 -8.66 9.09 -12.24
N MET A 272 -8.73 8.25 -13.28
CA MET A 272 -8.17 6.90 -13.29
C MET A 272 -6.64 6.88 -13.34
N PHE A 273 -6.03 7.62 -14.27
CA PHE A 273 -4.57 7.63 -14.46
C PHE A 273 -3.84 8.72 -13.68
N ARG A 274 -4.55 9.78 -13.27
CA ARG A 274 -4.00 10.93 -12.52
C ARG A 274 -2.66 11.40 -13.05
N SER A 275 -2.51 11.46 -14.36
CA SER A 275 -1.25 11.84 -14.99
C SER A 275 -1.01 13.34 -14.79
N THR A 276 -0.54 13.77 -13.62
CA THR A 276 -0.28 15.18 -13.25
C THR A 276 1.21 15.38 -13.01
N GLU A 277 1.66 16.62 -12.76
CA GLU A 277 3.08 16.87 -12.50
C GLU A 277 3.58 16.14 -11.24
N ASN A 278 2.68 15.90 -10.27
CA ASN A 278 3.01 15.35 -8.95
C ASN A 278 2.48 13.94 -8.67
N VAL A 279 1.63 13.39 -9.54
CA VAL A 279 1.01 12.06 -9.37
C VAL A 279 1.01 11.30 -10.68
N SER A 280 1.12 9.97 -10.61
CA SER A 280 0.74 9.07 -11.71
C SER A 280 0.22 7.73 -11.19
N LYS A 281 -0.98 7.37 -11.62
CA LYS A 281 -1.56 6.01 -11.54
C LYS A 281 -1.30 5.27 -12.88
N THR A 282 -0.98 3.98 -12.83
CA THR A 282 -0.85 3.11 -14.03
C THR A 282 -2.09 2.28 -14.25
#